data_AF-A0A973PYI9-F1
#
_entry.id   AF-A0A973PYI9-F1
#
_cell.length_a   1.000
_cell.length_b   1.000
_cell.length_c   1.000
_cell.angle_alpha   90.00
_cell.angle_beta   90.00
_cell.angle_gamma   90.00
#
_symmetry.space_group_name_H-M   'P 1'
#
loop_
_entity.id
_entity.type
_entity.pdbx_description
1 polymer ?
#
loop_
_entity_poly.entity_id
_entity_poly.type
_entity_poly.pdbx_seq_one_letter_code
_entity_poly.pdbx_strand_id
1 'polypeptide(L)'
;YTNVFVDSLPDPDNIEVFRQYESFYRLLVRATDPDPARRFASAQEMAEQLTGVLREVVSLQTGRARPALSTLFGPELKVTDTELFPKLAGDVSRLGARVVQPRKGQQPQLPASANGTAALVKHVDAPTAALALPVPRVDPSDPNAGFLAGLMTTAPAELLGALAAAPAASVETRLRQIRAWLENGDAATALNALQTLETERPDDWRVVWYRGAAALVTGDEEGAALAFDAIYDAFPGEPAPKLALGLCAELLGQLDNAAEYYRLVWSTDPSYVSAAFGLARVQLAAGDRRSAVRTLESVPESSIHYTAARVAAVRARLRGRTGAASDVPFLEDLRAAAGQVEALDAYGLDPARREQLSAEVLGCALDWILSGGQVVAPAAQRVLLGSDLDERGLRFGLERSYRTLARLARGGEERIDLVERANRYRPRTWV
;
A
#
# COMPACT_ATOMS: atom_id res chain seq x y z
N TYR A 1 -8.97 -26.83 38.58
CA TYR A 1 -7.68 -26.34 38.10
C TYR A 1 -6.98 -27.49 37.38
N THR A 2 -6.73 -27.33 36.10
CA THR A 2 -6.11 -28.36 35.26
C THR A 2 -4.59 -28.28 35.43
N ASN A 3 -3.94 -29.36 35.87
CA ASN A 3 -2.48 -29.41 36.10
C ASN A 3 -1.63 -29.44 34.81
N VAL A 4 -2.25 -29.22 33.65
CA VAL A 4 -1.62 -29.44 32.33
C VAL A 4 -0.76 -28.25 31.87
N PHE A 5 -1.06 -27.04 32.37
CA PHE A 5 -0.42 -25.78 31.94
C PHE A 5 0.10 -24.98 33.14
N VAL A 6 0.77 -25.66 34.08
CA VAL A 6 1.29 -25.02 35.29
C VAL A 6 2.47 -24.10 34.95
N ASP A 7 3.36 -24.54 34.07
CA ASP A 7 4.60 -23.84 33.70
C ASP A 7 4.68 -23.52 32.19
N SER A 8 3.58 -23.66 31.45
CA SER A 8 3.54 -23.42 30.01
C SER A 8 2.19 -22.90 29.55
N LEU A 9 2.16 -22.17 28.44
CA LEU A 9 0.94 -21.77 27.77
C LEU A 9 0.49 -22.85 26.77
N PRO A 10 -0.82 -23.06 26.59
CA PRO A 10 -1.31 -23.93 25.52
C PRO A 10 -0.93 -23.36 24.15
N ASP A 11 -0.62 -24.26 23.22
CA ASP A 11 -0.34 -23.94 21.84
C ASP A 11 -1.51 -23.13 21.21
N PRO A 12 -1.25 -22.03 20.48
CA PRO A 12 -2.27 -21.26 19.79
C PRO A 12 -3.18 -22.10 18.88
N ASP A 13 -2.67 -23.17 18.29
CA ASP A 13 -3.46 -24.06 17.44
C ASP A 13 -4.53 -24.85 18.22
N ASN A 14 -4.39 -24.95 19.54
CA ASN A 14 -5.35 -25.65 20.39
C ASN A 14 -6.39 -24.70 21.01
N ILE A 15 -6.14 -23.38 21.02
CA ILE A 15 -6.98 -22.38 21.69
C ILE A 15 -7.39 -21.30 20.70
N GLU A 16 -8.68 -21.26 20.35
CA GLU A 16 -9.24 -20.32 19.37
C GLU A 16 -8.89 -18.85 19.68
N VAL A 17 -8.95 -18.45 20.96
CA VAL A 17 -8.63 -17.07 21.38
C VAL A 17 -7.17 -16.72 21.06
N PHE A 18 -6.24 -17.64 21.20
CA PHE A 18 -4.82 -17.41 20.93
C PHE A 18 -4.53 -17.39 19.43
N ARG A 19 -5.21 -18.25 18.66
CA ARG A 19 -5.17 -18.19 17.21
C ARG A 19 -5.75 -16.88 16.66
N GLN A 20 -6.84 -16.40 17.25
CA GLN A 20 -7.52 -15.18 16.81
C GLN A 20 -6.75 -13.90 17.20
N TYR A 21 -6.09 -13.91 18.37
CA TYR A 21 -5.41 -12.75 18.92
C TYR A 21 -3.94 -13.06 19.20
N GLU A 22 -3.16 -13.18 18.12
CA GLU A 22 -1.73 -13.50 18.18
C GLU A 22 -0.94 -12.54 19.08
N SER A 23 -1.21 -11.23 19.01
CA SER A 23 -0.54 -10.22 19.85
C SER A 23 -0.81 -10.45 21.34
N PHE A 24 -2.00 -10.94 21.69
CA PHE A 24 -2.32 -11.31 23.07
C PHE A 24 -1.55 -12.55 23.49
N TYR A 25 -1.43 -13.56 22.63
CA TYR A 25 -0.61 -14.73 22.90
C TYR A 25 0.87 -14.36 23.11
N ARG A 26 1.47 -13.58 22.20
CA ARG A 26 2.86 -13.11 22.32
C ARG A 26 3.11 -12.29 23.59
N LEU A 27 2.14 -11.45 23.98
CA LEU A 27 2.19 -10.73 25.26
C LEU A 27 2.23 -11.68 26.46
N LEU A 28 1.41 -12.73 26.46
CA LEU A 28 1.42 -13.73 27.53
C LEU A 28 2.76 -14.48 27.56
N VAL A 29 3.26 -14.92 26.40
CA VAL A 29 4.57 -15.60 26.29
C VAL A 29 5.68 -14.75 26.90
N ARG A 30 5.78 -13.47 26.52
CA ARG A 30 6.78 -12.54 27.08
C ARG A 30 6.56 -12.30 28.57
N ALA A 31 5.33 -12.09 29.02
CA ALA A 31 5.03 -11.87 30.44
C ALA A 31 5.41 -13.06 31.32
N THR A 32 5.28 -14.28 30.80
CA THR A 32 5.52 -15.54 31.53
C THR A 32 6.81 -16.25 31.14
N ASP A 33 7.74 -15.59 30.44
CA ASP A 33 8.98 -16.23 29.99
C ASP A 33 9.73 -16.85 31.19
N PRO A 34 10.21 -18.11 31.11
CA PRO A 34 10.97 -18.72 32.20
C PRO A 34 12.21 -17.92 32.61
N ASP A 35 12.85 -17.23 31.66
CA ASP A 35 13.98 -16.33 31.89
C ASP A 35 13.45 -14.93 32.29
N PRO A 36 13.68 -14.47 33.53
CA PRO A 36 13.23 -13.15 33.97
C PRO A 36 13.78 -11.99 33.14
N ALA A 37 14.96 -12.16 32.50
CA ALA A 37 15.56 -11.13 31.67
C ALA A 37 14.81 -10.91 30.34
N ARG A 38 13.99 -11.88 29.92
CA ARG A 38 13.18 -11.81 28.69
C ARG A 38 11.77 -11.28 28.91
N ARG A 39 11.36 -11.13 30.17
CA ARG A 39 10.07 -10.52 30.54
C ARG A 39 10.08 -9.02 30.33
N PHE A 40 8.92 -8.39 30.43
CA PHE A 40 8.82 -6.92 30.49
C PHE A 40 9.65 -6.38 31.65
N ALA A 41 10.46 -5.36 31.39
CA ALA A 41 11.38 -4.79 32.39
C ALA A 41 10.64 -4.08 33.52
N SER A 42 9.39 -3.66 33.28
CA SER A 42 8.53 -3.06 34.30
C SER A 42 7.05 -3.36 34.06
N ALA A 43 6.25 -3.21 35.12
CA ALA A 43 4.79 -3.26 35.00
C ALA A 43 4.24 -2.13 34.11
N GLN A 44 4.92 -0.98 34.04
CA GLN A 44 4.55 0.13 33.16
C GLN A 44 4.72 -0.26 31.68
N GLU A 45 5.86 -0.85 31.31
CA GLU A 45 6.10 -1.37 29.96
C GLU A 45 5.05 -2.43 29.58
N MET A 46 4.79 -3.39 30.49
CA MET A 46 3.74 -4.39 30.27
C MET A 46 2.36 -3.75 30.09
N ALA A 47 2.00 -2.76 30.90
CA ALA A 47 0.71 -2.08 30.81
C ALA A 47 0.53 -1.31 29.49
N GLU A 48 1.59 -0.67 29.00
CA GLU A 48 1.59 0.01 27.70
C GLU A 48 1.34 -0.99 26.56
N GLN A 49 2.09 -2.10 26.54
CA GLN A 49 1.92 -3.15 25.52
C GLN A 49 0.55 -3.83 25.62
N LEU A 50 0.07 -4.13 26.83
CA LEU A 50 -1.26 -4.70 27.05
C LEU A 50 -2.38 -3.75 26.61
N THR A 51 -2.19 -2.44 26.79
CA THR A 51 -3.15 -1.45 26.30
C THR A 51 -3.17 -1.42 24.76
N GLY A 52 -2.02 -1.56 24.11
CA GLY A 52 -1.93 -1.74 22.65
C GLY A 52 -2.70 -2.97 22.18
N VAL A 53 -2.44 -4.13 22.77
CA VAL A 53 -3.16 -5.39 22.46
C VAL A 53 -4.66 -5.26 22.72
N LEU A 54 -5.07 -4.61 23.81
CA LEU A 54 -6.49 -4.38 24.10
C LEU A 54 -7.17 -3.54 23.01
N ARG A 55 -6.50 -2.50 22.51
CA ARG A 55 -7.02 -1.67 21.41
C ARG A 55 -7.24 -2.49 20.16
N GLU A 56 -6.32 -3.38 19.82
CA GLU A 56 -6.44 -4.29 18.68
C GLU A 56 -7.66 -5.22 18.83
N VAL A 57 -7.77 -5.92 19.95
CA VAL A 57 -8.89 -6.82 20.24
C VAL A 57 -10.24 -6.09 20.15
N VAL A 58 -10.35 -4.93 20.79
CA VAL A 58 -11.58 -4.11 20.78
C VAL A 58 -11.87 -3.59 19.37
N SER A 59 -10.85 -3.22 18.60
CA SER A 59 -11.04 -2.72 17.24
C SER A 59 -11.57 -3.81 16.32
N LEU A 60 -11.02 -5.02 16.40
CA LEU A 60 -11.50 -6.20 15.66
C LEU A 60 -12.93 -6.58 16.06
N GLN A 61 -13.24 -6.61 17.35
CA GLN A 61 -14.57 -7.01 17.83
C GLN A 61 -15.66 -6.00 17.50
N THR A 62 -15.35 -4.70 17.61
CA THR A 62 -16.36 -3.64 17.42
C THR A 62 -16.41 -3.07 16.01
N GLY A 63 -15.40 -3.36 15.17
CA GLY A 63 -15.22 -2.73 13.87
C GLY A 63 -14.90 -1.23 13.95
N ARG A 64 -14.55 -0.72 15.15
CA ARG A 64 -14.22 0.69 15.38
C ARG A 64 -12.77 0.82 15.83
N ALA A 65 -11.99 1.52 15.02
CA ALA A 65 -10.59 1.82 15.31
C ALA A 65 -10.38 2.49 16.67
N ARG A 66 -9.27 2.12 17.32
CA ARG A 66 -8.80 2.65 18.60
C ARG A 66 -7.36 3.15 18.45
N PRO A 67 -7.15 4.23 17.66
CA PRO A 67 -5.81 4.72 17.34
C PRO A 67 -5.12 5.28 18.58
N ALA A 68 -3.78 5.24 18.58
CA ALA A 68 -2.98 5.78 19.67
C ALA A 68 -1.56 6.12 19.23
N LEU A 69 -0.99 7.14 19.86
CA LEU A 69 0.41 7.48 19.66
C LEU A 69 1.30 6.46 20.38
N SER A 70 2.20 5.84 19.63
CA SER A 70 3.26 5.00 20.17
C SER A 70 4.27 5.82 20.97
N THR A 71 4.71 5.25 22.11
CA THR A 71 5.82 5.74 22.93
C THR A 71 7.17 5.25 22.42
N LEU A 72 7.19 4.22 21.57
CA LEU A 72 8.41 3.61 21.01
C LEU A 72 8.70 4.07 19.59
N PHE A 73 7.67 4.32 18.79
CA PHE A 73 7.78 4.71 17.39
C PHE A 73 7.18 6.10 17.12
N GLY A 74 7.75 6.79 16.14
CA GLY A 74 7.16 7.97 15.51
C GLY A 74 5.95 7.58 14.64
N PRO A 75 5.14 8.57 14.22
CA PRO A 75 4.03 8.32 13.31
C PRO A 75 4.53 7.90 11.91
N GLU A 76 3.62 7.38 11.09
CA GLU A 76 3.87 7.24 9.66
C GLU A 76 4.02 8.63 9.01
N LEU A 77 5.19 8.90 8.43
CA LEU A 77 5.50 10.20 7.81
C LEU A 77 5.33 10.19 6.28
N LYS A 78 5.37 9.01 5.65
CA LYS A 78 5.37 8.86 4.19
C LYS A 78 4.62 7.60 3.79
N VAL A 79 3.75 7.72 2.79
CA VAL A 79 3.11 6.58 2.12
C VAL A 79 3.63 6.52 0.69
N THR A 80 4.33 5.44 0.35
CA THR A 80 5.11 5.32 -0.88
C THR A 80 4.31 4.81 -2.08
N ASP A 81 3.34 3.92 -1.83
CA ASP A 81 2.71 3.12 -2.90
C ASP A 81 1.25 3.51 -3.16
N THR A 82 0.96 4.80 -3.11
CA THR A 82 -0.41 5.31 -3.33
C THR A 82 -0.90 5.17 -4.78
N GLU A 83 0.03 5.04 -5.74
CA GLU A 83 -0.27 4.74 -7.14
C GLU A 83 -0.23 3.23 -7.42
N LEU A 84 -1.22 2.48 -6.91
CA LEU A 84 -1.27 1.01 -7.01
C LEU A 84 -1.25 0.45 -8.42
N PHE A 85 -1.83 1.16 -9.39
CA PHE A 85 -1.96 0.66 -10.76
C PHE A 85 -0.91 1.31 -11.67
N PRO A 86 -0.28 0.56 -12.58
CA PRO A 86 0.62 1.13 -13.58
C PRO A 86 -0.14 2.13 -14.48
N LYS A 87 0.55 2.93 -15.29
CA LYS A 87 -0.14 3.65 -16.38
C LYS A 87 -0.79 2.63 -17.31
N LEU A 88 -1.99 2.93 -17.81
CA LEU A 88 -2.68 2.00 -18.71
C LEU A 88 -1.83 1.80 -19.97
N ALA A 89 -1.42 0.55 -20.23
CA ALA A 89 -0.74 0.18 -21.45
C ALA A 89 -1.79 -0.03 -22.56
N GLY A 90 -1.69 0.73 -23.66
CA GLY A 90 -2.61 0.63 -24.80
C GLY A 90 -3.80 1.60 -24.71
N ASP A 91 -4.93 1.18 -25.29
CA ASP A 91 -6.17 1.94 -25.38
C ASP A 91 -7.20 1.44 -24.35
N VAL A 92 -8.18 2.26 -24.00
CA VAL A 92 -9.18 1.97 -22.95
C VAL A 92 -10.26 0.97 -23.39
N SER A 93 -10.35 0.70 -24.69
CA SER A 93 -11.27 -0.26 -25.28
C SER A 93 -10.58 -1.03 -26.40
N ARG A 94 -11.00 -2.29 -26.60
CA ARG A 94 -10.57 -3.15 -27.71
C ARG A 94 -10.79 -2.49 -29.07
N LEU A 95 -11.77 -1.60 -29.20
CA LEU A 95 -12.04 -0.87 -30.43
C LEU A 95 -10.92 0.11 -30.81
N GLY A 96 -10.31 0.74 -29.81
CA GLY A 96 -9.23 1.72 -30.03
C GLY A 96 -7.85 1.07 -30.19
N ALA A 97 -7.73 -0.25 -29.97
CA ALA A 97 -6.46 -0.95 -30.04
C ALA A 97 -5.87 -0.87 -31.46
N ARG A 98 -4.60 -0.46 -31.56
CA ARG A 98 -3.85 -0.56 -32.82
C ARG A 98 -3.47 -2.01 -33.08
N VAL A 99 -3.95 -2.59 -34.18
CA VAL A 99 -3.29 -3.76 -34.78
C VAL A 99 -2.01 -3.25 -35.43
N VAL A 100 -0.88 -3.36 -34.74
CA VAL A 100 0.42 -3.11 -35.36
C VAL A 100 0.67 -4.27 -36.32
N GLN A 101 0.40 -4.07 -37.62
CA GLN A 101 0.87 -5.01 -38.63
C GLN A 101 2.41 -4.91 -38.68
N PRO A 102 3.15 -6.02 -38.58
CA PRO A 102 4.59 -5.98 -38.73
C PRO A 102 4.95 -5.40 -40.09
N ARG A 103 5.89 -4.43 -40.12
CA ARG A 103 6.42 -3.88 -41.38
C ARG A 103 7.00 -5.04 -42.20
N LYS A 104 6.62 -5.13 -43.48
CA LYS A 104 7.20 -6.08 -44.45
C LYS A 104 8.72 -6.02 -44.38
N GLY A 105 9.36 -7.09 -43.91
CA GLY A 105 10.82 -7.23 -43.80
C GLY A 105 11.37 -7.35 -42.38
N GLN A 106 10.58 -7.11 -41.34
CA GLN A 106 10.95 -7.51 -39.97
C GLN A 106 10.49 -8.95 -39.71
N GLN A 107 11.42 -9.83 -39.33
CA GLN A 107 11.06 -11.14 -38.76
C GLN A 107 10.06 -10.91 -37.64
N PRO A 108 8.98 -11.71 -37.54
CA PRO A 108 8.10 -11.65 -36.39
C PRO A 108 8.96 -11.94 -35.16
N GLN A 109 9.28 -10.89 -34.39
CA GLN A 109 9.62 -11.09 -32.99
C GLN A 109 8.39 -11.75 -32.40
N LEU A 110 8.49 -13.05 -32.14
CA LEU A 110 7.57 -13.73 -31.24
C LEU A 110 7.40 -12.80 -30.04
N PRO A 111 6.18 -12.40 -29.65
CA PRO A 111 6.01 -11.64 -28.43
C PRO A 111 6.75 -12.41 -27.36
N ALA A 112 7.71 -11.76 -26.69
CA ALA A 112 8.40 -12.32 -25.53
C ALA A 112 7.31 -12.98 -24.70
N SER A 113 7.37 -14.32 -24.62
CA SER A 113 6.38 -15.22 -24.03
C SER A 113 5.11 -14.53 -23.51
N ALA A 114 3.97 -14.82 -24.15
CA ALA A 114 2.63 -14.55 -23.63
C ALA A 114 2.30 -15.36 -22.34
N ASN A 115 3.29 -15.49 -21.44
CA ASN A 115 3.21 -16.03 -20.08
C ASN A 115 3.49 -14.96 -19.01
N GLY A 116 3.61 -13.69 -19.38
CA GLY A 116 3.55 -12.59 -18.42
C GLY A 116 2.21 -11.89 -18.55
N THR A 117 1.16 -12.34 -17.87
CA THR A 117 0.03 -11.45 -17.58
C THR A 117 0.61 -10.24 -16.87
N ALA A 118 0.65 -9.08 -17.53
CA ALA A 118 1.11 -7.85 -16.90
C ALA A 118 0.41 -7.71 -15.54
N ALA A 119 1.18 -7.63 -14.45
CA ALA A 119 0.64 -7.61 -13.11
C ALA A 119 -0.39 -6.46 -13.00
N LEU A 120 -1.58 -6.78 -12.48
CA LEU A 120 -2.69 -5.83 -12.38
C LEU A 120 -2.31 -4.59 -11.58
N VAL A 121 -1.49 -4.79 -10.54
CA VAL A 121 -0.96 -3.78 -9.62
C VAL A 121 0.56 -3.72 -9.73
N LYS A 122 1.13 -2.56 -9.41
CA LYS A 122 2.58 -2.42 -9.26
C LYS A 122 3.05 -3.23 -8.05
N HIS A 123 4.22 -3.86 -8.17
CA HIS A 123 4.91 -4.42 -7.01
C HIS A 123 5.35 -3.30 -6.07
N VAL A 124 5.39 -3.60 -4.78
CA VAL A 124 5.94 -2.69 -3.77
C VAL A 124 7.43 -2.51 -4.00
N ASP A 125 7.91 -1.26 -3.93
CA ASP A 125 9.33 -0.95 -4.01
C ASP A 125 9.96 -1.12 -2.63
N ALA A 126 10.57 -2.29 -2.38
CA ALA A 126 11.01 -2.70 -1.04
C ALA A 126 11.91 -1.67 -0.33
N PRO A 127 12.98 -1.10 -0.95
CA PRO A 127 13.81 -0.10 -0.29
C PRO A 127 13.02 1.16 0.08
N THR A 128 12.17 1.65 -0.81
CA THR A 128 11.39 2.87 -0.57
C THR A 128 10.34 2.64 0.53
N ALA A 129 9.66 1.49 0.52
CA ALA A 129 8.70 1.11 1.55
C ALA A 129 9.36 0.90 2.91
N ALA A 130 10.53 0.24 2.97
CA ALA A 130 11.30 0.04 4.19
C ALA A 130 11.72 1.37 4.84
N LEU A 131 12.18 2.33 4.03
CA LEU A 131 12.55 3.67 4.50
C LEU A 131 11.35 4.55 4.86
N ALA A 132 10.14 4.15 4.50
CA ALA A 132 8.90 4.80 4.91
C ALA A 132 8.30 4.24 6.21
N LEU A 133 8.81 3.09 6.69
CA LEU A 133 8.37 2.51 7.96
C LEU A 133 8.59 3.49 9.13
N PRO A 134 7.74 3.39 10.18
CA PRO A 134 7.88 4.19 11.40
C PRO A 134 9.29 4.16 11.96
N VAL A 135 9.75 5.30 12.49
CA VAL A 135 11.10 5.44 13.05
C VAL A 135 11.04 5.20 14.56
N PRO A 136 11.94 4.40 15.15
CA PRO A 136 12.10 4.38 16.61
C PRO A 136 12.32 5.79 17.15
N ARG A 137 11.67 6.12 18.27
CA ARG A 137 11.85 7.41 18.94
C ARG A 137 13.24 7.49 19.55
N VAL A 138 13.80 8.69 19.49
CA VAL A 138 15.06 9.04 20.16
C VAL A 138 14.85 8.96 21.67
N ASP A 139 15.77 8.31 22.37
CA ASP A 139 15.81 8.26 23.82
C ASP A 139 15.95 9.70 24.38
N PRO A 140 14.98 10.18 25.19
CA PRO A 140 15.04 11.52 25.77
C PRO A 140 16.24 11.74 26.70
N SER A 141 16.87 10.68 27.20
CA SER A 141 18.05 10.74 28.05
C SER A 141 19.37 10.81 27.27
N ASP A 142 19.34 10.66 25.94
CA ASP A 142 20.53 10.78 25.09
C ASP A 142 21.05 12.23 25.09
N PRO A 143 22.38 12.46 25.23
CA PRO A 143 22.95 13.80 25.25
C PRO A 143 22.69 14.60 23.97
N ASN A 144 22.40 13.93 22.85
CA ASN A 144 22.10 14.55 21.57
C ASN A 144 20.59 14.61 21.27
N ALA A 145 19.69 14.26 22.20
CA ALA A 145 18.26 14.23 21.94
C ALA A 145 17.71 15.57 21.42
N GLY A 146 18.08 16.68 22.07
CA GLY A 146 17.70 18.03 21.62
C GLY A 146 18.35 18.44 20.29
N PHE A 147 19.58 18.01 20.04
CA PHE A 147 20.28 18.24 18.78
C PHE A 147 19.59 17.51 17.61
N LEU A 148 19.26 16.23 17.80
CA LEU A 148 18.58 15.41 16.80
C LEU A 148 17.16 15.91 16.50
N ALA A 149 16.44 16.44 17.50
CA ALA A 149 15.16 17.10 17.29
C ALA A 149 15.28 18.32 16.35
N GLY A 150 16.40 19.04 16.40
CA GLY A 150 16.69 20.16 15.50
C GLY A 150 16.98 19.75 14.05
N LEU A 151 17.28 18.47 13.79
CA LEU A 151 17.62 17.94 12.45
C LEU A 151 16.45 17.26 11.73
N MET A 152 15.23 17.32 12.28
CA MET A 152 14.07 16.63 11.71
C MET A 152 13.71 17.09 10.29
N THR A 153 14.04 18.33 9.92
CA THR A 153 13.75 18.91 8.61
C THR A 153 14.97 18.99 7.69
N THR A 154 16.12 18.46 8.12
CA THR A 154 17.36 18.48 7.33
C THR A 154 17.24 17.54 6.13
N ALA A 155 17.71 17.98 4.97
CA ALA A 155 17.72 17.15 3.76
C ALA A 155 18.65 15.93 3.93
N PRO A 156 18.31 14.74 3.42
CA PRO A 156 19.11 13.52 3.58
C PRO A 156 20.59 13.65 3.16
N ALA A 157 20.85 14.45 2.11
CA ALA A 157 22.20 14.69 1.59
C ALA A 157 23.07 15.52 2.56
N GLU A 158 22.48 16.39 3.38
CA GLU A 158 23.20 17.25 4.33
C GLU A 158 23.25 16.63 5.74
N LEU A 159 22.38 15.65 6.00
CA LEU A 159 22.17 15.07 7.32
C LEU A 159 23.44 14.42 7.89
N LEU A 160 24.22 13.71 7.07
CA LEU A 160 25.48 13.09 7.52
C LEU A 160 26.51 14.14 7.95
N GLY A 161 26.61 15.25 7.23
CA GLY A 161 27.49 16.37 7.58
C GLY A 161 27.03 17.07 8.86
N ALA A 162 25.72 17.26 9.03
CA ALA A 162 25.16 17.81 10.27
C ALA A 162 25.42 16.89 11.47
N LEU A 163 25.23 15.58 11.32
CA LEU A 163 25.48 14.60 12.40
C LEU A 163 26.95 14.54 12.84
N ALA A 164 27.90 14.92 11.97
CA ALA A 164 29.31 15.03 12.34
C ALA A 164 29.58 16.16 13.35
N ALA A 165 28.68 17.14 13.45
CA ALA A 165 28.75 18.23 14.43
C ALA A 165 28.03 17.91 15.75
N ALA A 166 27.61 16.65 15.97
CA ALA A 166 26.94 16.26 17.21
C ALA A 166 27.84 16.53 18.44
N PRO A 167 27.28 17.11 19.52
CA PRO A 167 28.03 17.44 20.74
C PRO A 167 28.78 16.27 21.38
N ALA A 168 28.23 15.05 21.28
CA ALA A 168 28.83 13.84 21.84
C ALA A 168 28.61 12.62 20.93
N ALA A 169 29.48 11.63 21.02
CA ALA A 169 29.22 10.32 20.42
C ALA A 169 28.11 9.61 21.21
N SER A 170 27.06 9.15 20.53
CA SER A 170 25.98 8.41 21.17
C SER A 170 25.38 7.35 20.25
N VAL A 171 24.57 6.45 20.79
CA VAL A 171 23.89 5.42 19.99
C VAL A 171 22.89 6.07 19.05
N GLU A 172 22.16 7.09 19.52
CA GLU A 172 21.14 7.78 18.72
C GLU A 172 21.72 8.44 17.47
N THR A 173 22.89 9.08 17.58
CA THR A 173 23.55 9.70 16.43
C THR A 173 24.02 8.64 15.44
N ARG A 174 24.54 7.49 15.90
CA ARG A 174 24.93 6.37 15.03
C ARG A 174 23.73 5.73 14.34
N LEU A 175 22.62 5.50 15.04
CA LEU A 175 21.38 5.00 14.44
C LEU A 175 20.83 5.96 13.38
N ARG A 176 20.88 7.27 13.65
CA ARG A 176 20.48 8.28 12.66
C ARG A 176 21.41 8.31 11.44
N GLN A 177 22.72 8.12 11.62
CA GLN A 177 23.69 7.98 10.53
C GLN A 177 23.40 6.74 9.68
N ILE A 178 23.15 5.58 10.30
CA ILE A 178 22.75 4.34 9.61
C ILE A 178 21.54 4.60 8.72
N ARG A 179 20.49 5.21 9.26
CA ARG A 179 19.32 5.57 8.45
C ARG A 179 19.68 6.52 7.30
N ALA A 180 20.50 7.53 7.54
CA ALA A 180 20.90 8.48 6.51
C ALA A 180 21.72 7.81 5.39
N TRP A 181 22.60 6.86 5.71
CA TRP A 181 23.32 6.07 4.71
C TRP A 181 22.37 5.22 3.87
N LEU A 182 21.39 4.55 4.49
CA LEU A 182 20.37 3.79 3.78
C LEU A 182 19.53 4.70 2.85
N GLU A 183 19.11 5.88 3.33
CA GLU A 183 18.36 6.87 2.53
C GLU A 183 19.17 7.42 1.35
N ASN A 184 20.50 7.52 1.48
CA ASN A 184 21.41 7.96 0.42
C ASN A 184 21.90 6.82 -0.49
N GLY A 185 21.46 5.58 -0.25
CA GLY A 185 21.85 4.40 -1.05
C GLY A 185 23.21 3.80 -0.70
N ASP A 186 23.87 4.24 0.38
CA ASP A 186 25.12 3.68 0.89
C ASP A 186 24.86 2.54 1.88
N ALA A 187 24.24 1.46 1.39
CA ALA A 187 23.87 0.31 2.23
C ALA A 187 25.10 -0.41 2.81
N ALA A 188 26.24 -0.38 2.11
CA ALA A 188 27.46 -1.04 2.58
C ALA A 188 28.01 -0.39 3.86
N THR A 189 28.10 0.94 3.90
CA THR A 189 28.54 1.65 5.12
C THR A 189 27.53 1.46 6.26
N ALA A 190 26.23 1.51 5.94
CA ALA A 190 25.17 1.28 6.92
C ALA A 190 25.28 -0.09 7.60
N LEU A 191 25.46 -1.16 6.81
CA LEU A 191 25.57 -2.53 7.33
C LEU A 191 26.82 -2.72 8.19
N ASN A 192 27.98 -2.19 7.80
CA ASN A 192 29.20 -2.27 8.60
C ASN A 192 29.04 -1.55 9.95
N ALA A 193 28.46 -0.34 9.94
CA ALA A 193 28.18 0.42 11.16
C ALA A 193 27.17 -0.29 12.07
N LEU A 194 26.17 -0.93 11.47
CA LEU A 194 25.15 -1.70 12.19
C LEU A 194 25.74 -2.97 12.84
N GLN A 195 26.55 -3.76 12.12
CA GLN A 195 27.21 -4.94 12.67
C GLN A 195 28.10 -4.59 13.88
N THR A 196 28.77 -3.44 13.81
CA THR A 196 29.56 -2.92 14.93
C THR A 196 28.67 -2.60 16.13
N LEU A 197 27.54 -1.91 15.92
CA LEU A 197 26.57 -1.61 16.98
C LEU A 197 25.96 -2.87 17.60
N GLU A 198 25.66 -3.89 16.79
CA GLU A 198 25.11 -5.16 17.27
C GLU A 198 26.05 -5.88 18.25
N THR A 199 27.36 -5.78 18.01
CA THR A 199 28.37 -6.36 18.90
C THR A 199 28.50 -5.56 20.20
N GLU A 200 28.38 -4.24 20.13
CA GLU A 200 28.49 -3.36 21.29
C GLU A 200 27.22 -3.32 22.15
N ARG A 201 26.05 -3.48 21.53
CA ARG A 201 24.71 -3.32 22.13
C ARG A 201 23.74 -4.42 21.67
N PRO A 202 23.99 -5.69 22.03
CA PRO A 202 23.17 -6.81 21.60
C PRO A 202 21.71 -6.73 22.10
N ASP A 203 21.47 -6.05 23.22
CA ASP A 203 20.15 -5.93 23.85
C ASP A 203 19.33 -4.71 23.36
N ASP A 204 19.90 -3.84 22.51
CA ASP A 204 19.19 -2.67 22.01
C ASP A 204 18.30 -3.06 20.82
N TRP A 205 17.00 -3.19 21.09
CA TRP A 205 16.00 -3.56 20.10
C TRP A 205 15.98 -2.63 18.87
N ARG A 206 16.42 -1.37 19.00
CA ARG A 206 16.45 -0.43 17.87
C ARG A 206 17.47 -0.86 16.83
N VAL A 207 18.58 -1.46 17.27
CA VAL A 207 19.58 -2.05 16.38
C VAL A 207 18.94 -3.18 15.57
N VAL A 208 18.13 -4.04 16.21
CA VAL A 208 17.38 -5.10 15.52
C VAL A 208 16.35 -4.53 14.53
N TRP A 209 15.65 -3.45 14.89
CA TRP A 209 14.76 -2.74 13.95
C TRP A 209 15.51 -2.23 12.71
N TYR A 210 16.67 -1.60 12.90
CA TYR A 210 17.48 -1.11 11.79
C TYR A 210 18.14 -2.23 10.98
N ARG A 211 18.37 -3.40 11.57
CA ARG A 211 18.75 -4.62 10.84
C ARG A 211 17.65 -5.04 9.88
N GLY A 212 16.40 -5.09 10.35
CA GLY A 212 15.26 -5.41 9.50
C GLY A 212 15.09 -4.39 8.35
N ALA A 213 15.22 -3.11 8.65
CA ALA A 213 15.14 -2.05 7.64
C ALA A 213 16.28 -2.14 6.61
N ALA A 214 17.52 -2.35 7.05
CA ALA A 214 18.67 -2.52 6.16
C ALA A 214 18.51 -3.78 5.29
N ALA A 215 18.05 -4.88 5.88
CA ALA A 215 17.81 -6.14 5.18
C ALA A 215 16.78 -5.96 4.04
N LEU A 216 15.66 -5.27 4.26
CA LEU A 216 14.70 -4.93 3.20
C LEU A 216 15.31 -4.06 2.10
N VAL A 217 16.13 -3.07 2.47
CA VAL A 217 16.82 -2.20 1.49
C VAL A 217 17.80 -3.00 0.62
N THR A 218 18.44 -4.03 1.18
CA THR A 218 19.40 -4.88 0.48
C THR A 218 18.79 -6.12 -0.18
N GLY A 219 17.48 -6.36 0.00
CA GLY A 219 16.77 -7.50 -0.58
C GLY A 219 16.85 -8.81 0.22
N ASP A 220 17.26 -8.77 1.49
CA ASP A 220 17.19 -9.90 2.43
C ASP A 220 15.84 -9.91 3.16
N GLU A 221 14.83 -10.43 2.47
CA GLU A 221 13.44 -10.43 2.95
C GLU A 221 13.23 -11.37 4.15
N GLU A 222 13.92 -12.52 4.18
CA GLU A 222 13.86 -13.49 5.27
C GLU A 222 14.54 -12.94 6.53
N GLY A 223 15.75 -12.37 6.40
CA GLY A 223 16.44 -11.72 7.51
C GLY A 223 15.65 -10.54 8.06
N ALA A 224 14.98 -9.77 7.19
CA ALA A 224 14.07 -8.72 7.61
C ALA A 224 12.89 -9.24 8.42
N ALA A 225 12.22 -10.30 7.94
CA ALA A 225 11.08 -10.90 8.63
C ALA A 225 11.47 -11.37 10.03
N LEU A 226 12.60 -12.07 10.18
CA LEU A 226 13.12 -12.52 11.48
C LEU A 226 13.42 -11.35 12.41
N ALA A 227 14.01 -10.27 11.90
CA ALA A 227 14.31 -9.09 12.70
C ALA A 227 13.03 -8.41 13.21
N PHE A 228 12.03 -8.20 12.35
CA PHE A 228 10.77 -7.57 12.76
C PHE A 228 9.89 -8.48 13.61
N ASP A 229 9.96 -9.80 13.44
CA ASP A 229 9.28 -10.77 14.28
C ASP A 229 9.80 -10.72 15.72
N ALA A 230 11.12 -10.60 15.90
CA ALA A 230 11.71 -10.38 17.22
C ALA A 230 11.25 -9.06 17.88
N ILE A 231 11.03 -7.99 17.09
CA ILE A 231 10.44 -6.74 17.60
C ILE A 231 8.98 -6.94 17.99
N TYR A 232 8.22 -7.74 17.24
CA TYR A 232 6.83 -8.04 17.56
C TYR A 232 6.70 -8.88 18.84
N ASP A 233 7.60 -9.84 19.06
CA ASP A 233 7.71 -10.57 20.32
C ASP A 233 8.02 -9.65 21.51
N ALA A 234 8.90 -8.67 21.31
CA ALA A 234 9.26 -7.71 22.34
C ALA A 234 8.13 -6.70 22.63
N PHE A 235 7.43 -6.25 21.60
CA PHE A 235 6.44 -5.18 21.67
C PHE A 235 5.13 -5.58 20.95
N PRO A 236 4.39 -6.54 21.52
CA PRO A 236 3.20 -7.09 20.89
C PRO A 236 2.05 -6.09 20.76
N GLY A 237 2.07 -4.98 21.50
CA GLY A 237 1.06 -3.93 21.41
C GLY A 237 1.34 -2.88 20.32
N GLU A 238 2.48 -2.95 19.64
CA GLU A 238 2.88 -1.94 18.65
C GLU A 238 2.39 -2.28 17.23
N PRO A 239 1.87 -1.29 16.48
CA PRO A 239 1.47 -1.49 15.08
C PRO A 239 2.66 -1.47 14.10
N ALA A 240 3.74 -0.78 14.45
CA ALA A 240 4.93 -0.64 13.59
C ALA A 240 5.57 -1.99 13.17
N PRO A 241 5.87 -2.93 14.09
CA PRO A 241 6.42 -4.24 13.69
C PRO A 241 5.44 -5.05 12.86
N LYS A 242 4.13 -4.98 13.14
CA LYS A 242 3.09 -5.66 12.33
C LYS A 242 3.03 -5.10 10.91
N LEU A 243 3.15 -3.78 10.74
CA LEU A 243 3.22 -3.17 9.42
C LEU A 243 4.45 -3.65 8.64
N ALA A 244 5.60 -3.72 9.30
CA ALA A 244 6.84 -4.21 8.70
C ALA A 244 6.75 -5.70 8.32
N LEU A 245 6.15 -6.54 9.19
CA LEU A 245 5.87 -7.94 8.90
C LEU A 245 4.89 -8.12 7.74
N GLY A 246 3.87 -7.25 7.62
CA GLY A 246 2.98 -7.22 6.46
C GLY A 246 3.74 -6.95 5.15
N LEU A 247 4.71 -6.03 5.16
CA LEU A 247 5.60 -5.77 4.04
C LEU A 247 6.50 -6.95 3.72
N CYS A 248 7.14 -7.56 4.72
CA CYS A 248 7.97 -8.76 4.54
C CYS A 248 7.15 -9.92 3.96
N ALA A 249 5.96 -10.18 4.51
CA ALA A 249 5.07 -11.24 4.04
C ALA A 249 4.61 -10.99 2.60
N GLU A 250 4.35 -9.74 2.22
CA GLU A 250 4.01 -9.39 0.84
C GLU A 250 5.16 -9.69 -0.12
N LEU A 251 6.39 -9.30 0.24
CA LEU A 251 7.60 -9.52 -0.57
C LEU A 251 7.90 -11.01 -0.74
N LEU A 252 7.75 -11.78 0.35
CA LEU A 252 7.89 -13.24 0.36
C LEU A 252 6.74 -13.98 -0.35
N GLY A 253 5.74 -13.26 -0.88
CA GLY A 253 4.58 -13.85 -1.57
C GLY A 253 3.57 -14.55 -0.65
N GLN A 254 3.67 -14.36 0.67
CA GLN A 254 2.75 -14.89 1.68
C GLN A 254 1.51 -14.00 1.80
N LEU A 255 0.70 -13.97 0.75
CA LEU A 255 -0.39 -12.98 0.60
C LEU A 255 -1.44 -13.04 1.72
N ASP A 256 -1.74 -14.21 2.26
CA ASP A 256 -2.71 -14.37 3.36
C ASP A 256 -2.18 -13.72 4.66
N ASN A 257 -0.94 -14.04 5.04
CA ASN A 257 -0.26 -13.44 6.20
C ASN A 257 -0.13 -11.92 6.05
N ALA A 258 0.27 -11.45 4.86
CA ALA A 258 0.37 -10.02 4.57
C ALA A 258 -1.00 -9.32 4.73
N ALA A 259 -2.07 -9.93 4.22
CA ALA A 259 -3.42 -9.40 4.37
C ALA A 259 -3.88 -9.36 5.83
N GLU A 260 -3.51 -10.33 6.66
CA GLU A 260 -3.80 -10.34 8.09
C GLU A 260 -3.10 -9.20 8.83
N TYR A 261 -1.78 -9.06 8.67
CA TYR A 261 -1.02 -8.00 9.31
C TYR A 261 -1.49 -6.61 8.89
N TYR A 262 -1.67 -6.36 7.59
CA TYR A 262 -2.16 -5.06 7.13
C TYR A 262 -3.58 -4.78 7.61
N ARG A 263 -4.47 -5.78 7.66
CA ARG A 263 -5.83 -5.61 8.20
C ARG A 263 -5.82 -5.30 9.69
N LEU A 264 -4.97 -5.97 10.46
CA LEU A 264 -4.82 -5.74 11.90
C LEU A 264 -4.38 -4.29 12.17
N VAL A 265 -3.33 -3.82 11.49
CA VAL A 265 -2.85 -2.44 11.60
C VAL A 265 -3.93 -1.44 11.19
N TRP A 266 -4.52 -1.61 10.00
CA TRP A 266 -5.52 -0.68 9.47
C TRP A 266 -6.80 -0.61 10.31
N SER A 267 -7.27 -1.74 10.83
CA SER A 267 -8.47 -1.79 11.67
C SER A 267 -8.25 -1.16 13.05
N THR A 268 -7.01 -1.19 13.56
CA THR A 268 -6.66 -0.64 14.87
C THR A 268 -6.38 0.85 14.78
N ASP A 269 -5.56 1.28 13.82
CA ASP A 269 -5.16 2.67 13.65
C ASP A 269 -5.15 3.10 12.16
N PRO A 270 -6.23 3.74 11.69
CA PRO A 270 -6.35 4.27 10.34
C PRO A 270 -5.41 5.43 9.98
N SER A 271 -4.49 5.84 10.87
CA SER A 271 -3.41 6.74 10.51
C SER A 271 -2.28 6.06 9.73
N TYR A 272 -2.18 4.72 9.81
CA TYR A 272 -1.25 3.90 9.03
C TYR A 272 -1.83 3.60 7.64
N VAL A 273 -1.83 4.60 6.77
CA VAL A 273 -2.44 4.53 5.44
C VAL A 273 -1.69 3.56 4.53
N SER A 274 -0.39 3.34 4.71
CA SER A 274 0.33 2.27 3.98
C SER A 274 -0.31 0.89 4.17
N ALA A 275 -0.88 0.60 5.35
CA ALA A 275 -1.57 -0.67 5.60
C ALA A 275 -2.82 -0.82 4.73
N ALA A 276 -3.59 0.24 4.50
CA ALA A 276 -4.74 0.19 3.59
C ALA A 276 -4.34 -0.10 2.14
N PHE A 277 -3.28 0.57 1.65
CA PHE A 277 -2.78 0.36 0.30
C PHE A 277 -2.12 -1.02 0.13
N GLY A 278 -1.34 -1.47 1.12
CA GLY A 278 -0.76 -2.81 1.16
C GLY A 278 -1.83 -3.89 1.17
N LEU A 279 -2.84 -3.77 2.06
CA LEU A 279 -3.98 -4.68 2.11
C LEU A 279 -4.72 -4.75 0.77
N ALA A 280 -5.01 -3.61 0.14
CA ALA A 280 -5.67 -3.59 -1.16
C ALA A 280 -4.83 -4.24 -2.27
N ARG A 281 -3.51 -4.06 -2.24
CA ARG A 281 -2.58 -4.65 -3.21
C ARG A 281 -2.54 -6.17 -3.09
N VAL A 282 -2.39 -6.71 -1.87
CA VAL A 282 -2.39 -8.17 -1.65
C VAL A 282 -3.76 -8.79 -1.91
N GLN A 283 -4.86 -8.09 -1.59
CA GLN A 283 -6.22 -8.53 -1.94
C GLN A 283 -6.42 -8.61 -3.46
N LEU A 284 -5.91 -7.64 -4.22
CA LEU A 284 -5.95 -7.67 -5.69
C LEU A 284 -5.09 -8.80 -6.27
N ALA A 285 -3.91 -9.05 -5.68
CA ALA A 285 -3.04 -10.17 -6.07
C ALA A 285 -3.70 -11.53 -5.79
N ALA A 286 -4.44 -11.66 -4.68
CA ALA A 286 -5.24 -12.84 -4.34
C ALA A 286 -6.56 -12.94 -5.12
N GLY A 287 -6.90 -11.95 -5.95
CA GLY A 287 -8.15 -11.91 -6.74
C GLY A 287 -9.39 -11.41 -5.99
N ASP A 288 -9.29 -11.04 -4.71
CA ASP A 288 -10.37 -10.45 -3.93
C ASP A 288 -10.51 -8.95 -4.16
N ARG A 289 -10.97 -8.61 -5.37
CA ARG A 289 -11.22 -7.25 -5.80
C ARG A 289 -12.25 -6.52 -4.94
N ARG A 290 -13.29 -7.21 -4.47
CA ARG A 290 -14.37 -6.60 -3.70
C ARG A 290 -13.85 -6.09 -2.36
N SER A 291 -13.03 -6.90 -1.68
CA SER A 291 -12.41 -6.45 -0.44
C SER A 291 -11.37 -5.36 -0.69
N ALA A 292 -10.59 -5.44 -1.76
CA ALA A 292 -9.65 -4.36 -2.12
C ALA A 292 -10.34 -3.00 -2.32
N VAL A 293 -11.46 -2.98 -3.05
CA VAL A 293 -12.28 -1.77 -3.22
C VAL A 293 -12.78 -1.28 -1.87
N ARG A 294 -13.39 -2.14 -1.03
CA ARG A 294 -13.86 -1.74 0.31
C ARG A 294 -12.75 -1.17 1.19
N THR A 295 -11.56 -1.77 1.17
CA THR A 295 -10.38 -1.28 1.91
C THR A 295 -9.99 0.12 1.44
N LEU A 296 -9.81 0.32 0.14
CA LEU A 296 -9.47 1.64 -0.43
C LEU A 296 -10.54 2.69 -0.14
N GLU A 297 -11.80 2.27 -0.14
CA GLU A 297 -12.93 3.12 0.16
C GLU A 297 -13.12 3.43 1.65
N SER A 298 -12.44 2.68 2.54
CA SER A 298 -12.45 2.96 3.97
C SER A 298 -11.48 4.08 4.37
N VAL A 299 -10.58 4.49 3.46
CA VAL A 299 -9.68 5.63 3.70
C VAL A 299 -10.54 6.90 3.89
N PRO A 300 -10.40 7.61 5.03
CA PRO A 300 -11.27 8.73 5.38
C PRO A 300 -10.98 9.96 4.52
N GLU A 301 -11.99 10.80 4.32
CA GLU A 301 -11.89 12.07 3.57
C GLU A 301 -10.87 13.05 4.14
N SER A 302 -10.58 12.96 5.45
CA SER A 302 -9.56 13.76 6.12
C SER A 302 -8.13 13.35 5.78
N SER A 303 -7.93 12.20 5.14
CA SER A 303 -6.60 11.73 4.73
C SER A 303 -6.13 12.47 3.49
N ILE A 304 -4.87 12.91 3.49
CA ILE A 304 -4.21 13.46 2.29
C ILE A 304 -4.17 12.44 1.13
N HIS A 305 -4.33 11.16 1.42
CA HIS A 305 -4.32 10.07 0.45
C HIS A 305 -5.73 9.64 0.00
N TYR A 306 -6.78 10.33 0.46
CA TYR A 306 -8.16 10.04 0.07
C TYR A 306 -8.35 9.98 -1.45
N THR A 307 -7.91 11.02 -2.17
CA THR A 307 -8.00 11.08 -3.63
C THR A 307 -7.26 9.91 -4.30
N ALA A 308 -6.05 9.58 -3.82
CA ALA A 308 -5.29 8.46 -4.37
C ALA A 308 -6.01 7.11 -4.14
N ALA A 309 -6.55 6.90 -2.94
CA ALA A 309 -7.29 5.69 -2.60
C ALA A 309 -8.56 5.55 -3.45
N ARG A 310 -9.29 6.65 -3.66
CA ARG A 310 -10.48 6.65 -4.52
C ARG A 310 -10.13 6.41 -6.00
N VAL A 311 -9.05 7.00 -6.51
CA VAL A 311 -8.57 6.71 -7.86
C VAL A 311 -8.18 5.23 -8.01
N ALA A 312 -7.51 4.68 -7.00
CA ALA A 312 -7.15 3.26 -6.98
C ALA A 312 -8.41 2.36 -6.93
N ALA A 313 -9.43 2.71 -6.14
CA ALA A 313 -10.68 1.96 -6.08
C ALA A 313 -11.44 1.94 -7.43
N VAL A 314 -11.49 3.08 -8.13
CA VAL A 314 -12.02 3.14 -9.51
C VAL A 314 -11.27 2.18 -10.41
N ARG A 315 -9.94 2.21 -10.40
CA ARG A 315 -9.13 1.31 -11.24
C ARG A 315 -9.24 -0.16 -10.83
N ALA A 316 -9.37 -0.45 -9.53
CA ALA A 316 -9.60 -1.79 -9.01
C ALA A 316 -10.92 -2.39 -9.52
N ARG A 317 -11.99 -1.58 -9.64
CA ARG A 317 -13.26 -2.02 -10.23
C ARG A 317 -13.14 -2.39 -11.70
N LEU A 318 -12.35 -1.62 -12.46
CA LEU A 318 -12.33 -1.65 -13.93
C LEU A 318 -11.27 -2.59 -14.52
N ARG A 319 -10.01 -2.45 -14.10
CA ARG A 319 -8.87 -3.01 -14.83
C ARG A 319 -8.80 -4.53 -14.73
N GLY A 320 -8.32 -5.17 -15.80
CA GLY A 320 -8.18 -6.62 -15.87
C GLY A 320 -9.49 -7.40 -15.88
N ARG A 321 -10.66 -6.73 -16.02
CA ARG A 321 -11.92 -7.43 -16.29
C ARG A 321 -12.06 -7.64 -17.77
N THR A 322 -12.28 -8.89 -18.15
CA THR A 322 -12.80 -9.20 -19.47
C THR A 322 -14.31 -9.17 -19.34
N GLY A 323 -14.96 -8.27 -20.08
CA GLY A 323 -16.41 -8.10 -20.04
C GLY A 323 -17.15 -9.32 -20.60
N ALA A 324 -17.15 -10.44 -19.90
CA ALA A 324 -18.04 -11.55 -20.24
C ALA A 324 -19.49 -11.07 -20.11
N ALA A 325 -20.32 -11.38 -21.10
CA ALA A 325 -21.72 -10.92 -21.20
C ALA A 325 -22.56 -11.22 -19.93
N SER A 326 -22.17 -12.23 -19.16
CA SER A 326 -22.86 -12.70 -17.95
C SER A 326 -22.38 -12.06 -16.64
N ASP A 327 -21.44 -11.11 -16.67
CA ASP A 327 -20.91 -10.44 -15.48
C ASP A 327 -21.84 -9.31 -15.01
N VAL A 328 -23.04 -9.69 -14.53
CA VAL A 328 -24.04 -8.77 -13.94
C VAL A 328 -23.45 -7.83 -12.85
N PRO A 329 -22.51 -8.28 -11.99
CA PRO A 329 -21.80 -7.39 -11.06
C PRO A 329 -21.03 -6.24 -11.74
N PHE A 330 -20.66 -6.35 -13.01
CA PHE A 330 -19.83 -5.34 -13.66
C PHE A 330 -20.55 -4.02 -13.94
N LEU A 331 -21.86 -4.06 -14.25
CA LEU A 331 -22.63 -2.83 -14.49
C LEU A 331 -22.69 -1.98 -13.21
N GLU A 332 -22.88 -2.60 -12.05
CA GLU A 332 -22.84 -1.92 -10.75
C GLU A 332 -21.46 -1.32 -10.48
N ASP A 333 -20.39 -2.06 -10.79
CA ASP A 333 -19.02 -1.54 -10.66
C ASP A 333 -18.72 -0.39 -11.63
N LEU A 334 -19.26 -0.41 -12.87
CA LEU A 334 -19.14 0.70 -13.82
C LEU A 334 -19.86 1.95 -13.31
N ARG A 335 -21.08 1.79 -12.77
CA ARG A 335 -21.85 2.89 -12.17
C ARG A 335 -21.15 3.46 -10.94
N ALA A 336 -20.68 2.59 -10.04
CA ALA A 336 -19.95 2.99 -8.85
C ALA A 336 -18.65 3.72 -9.22
N ALA A 337 -17.92 3.24 -10.23
CA ALA A 337 -16.74 3.91 -10.75
C ALA A 337 -17.06 5.29 -11.33
N ALA A 338 -18.14 5.41 -12.13
CA ALA A 338 -18.59 6.71 -12.67
C ALA A 338 -18.99 7.70 -11.56
N GLY A 339 -19.83 7.26 -10.62
CA GLY A 339 -20.25 8.11 -9.50
C GLY A 339 -19.07 8.57 -8.64
N GLN A 340 -18.04 7.73 -8.50
CA GLN A 340 -16.82 8.11 -7.80
C GLN A 340 -15.94 9.11 -8.56
N VAL A 341 -15.87 9.01 -9.90
CA VAL A 341 -15.21 10.02 -10.73
C VAL A 341 -15.93 11.37 -10.63
N GLU A 342 -17.27 11.37 -10.62
CA GLU A 342 -18.09 12.57 -10.43
C GLU A 342 -17.89 13.16 -9.02
N ALA A 343 -17.88 12.33 -7.98
CA ALA A 343 -17.64 12.78 -6.61
C ALA A 343 -16.25 13.42 -6.47
N LEU A 344 -15.20 12.83 -7.06
CA LEU A 344 -13.84 13.37 -7.01
C LEU A 344 -13.69 14.74 -7.68
N ASP A 345 -14.53 15.07 -8.66
CA ASP A 345 -14.58 16.39 -9.29
C ASP A 345 -14.87 17.49 -8.24
N ALA A 346 -15.79 17.21 -7.31
CA ALA A 346 -16.11 18.12 -6.21
C ALA A 346 -14.94 18.31 -5.22
N TYR A 347 -14.01 17.35 -5.15
CA TYR A 347 -12.80 17.43 -4.31
C TYR A 347 -11.59 18.03 -5.06
N GLY A 348 -11.80 18.66 -6.22
CA GLY A 348 -10.74 19.37 -6.94
C GLY A 348 -9.77 18.43 -7.65
N LEU A 349 -10.23 17.27 -8.10
CA LEU A 349 -9.42 16.37 -8.93
C LEU A 349 -8.91 17.11 -10.18
N ASP A 350 -7.62 16.94 -10.48
CA ASP A 350 -7.01 17.50 -11.68
C ASP A 350 -7.84 17.17 -12.95
N PRO A 351 -8.16 18.17 -13.81
CA PRO A 351 -9.02 17.95 -14.97
C PRO A 351 -8.49 16.88 -15.94
N ALA A 352 -7.17 16.76 -16.12
CA ALA A 352 -6.62 15.73 -17.00
C ALA A 352 -6.77 14.34 -16.36
N ARG A 353 -6.52 14.21 -15.05
CA ARG A 353 -6.73 12.96 -14.32
C ARG A 353 -8.20 12.53 -14.31
N ARG A 354 -9.13 13.47 -14.18
CA ARG A 354 -10.57 13.23 -14.32
C ARG A 354 -10.90 12.64 -15.68
N GLU A 355 -10.49 13.30 -16.76
CA GLU A 355 -10.78 12.82 -18.12
C GLU A 355 -10.09 11.48 -18.44
N GLN A 356 -8.93 11.20 -17.85
CA GLN A 356 -8.30 9.88 -17.95
C GLN A 356 -9.18 8.80 -17.30
N LEU A 357 -9.71 9.04 -16.10
CA LEU A 357 -10.58 8.08 -15.42
C LEU A 357 -11.92 7.93 -16.13
N SER A 358 -12.49 9.04 -16.62
CA SER A 358 -13.70 9.00 -17.46
C SER A 358 -13.48 8.15 -18.70
N ALA A 359 -12.34 8.30 -19.39
CA ALA A 359 -12.00 7.46 -20.53
C ALA A 359 -11.83 5.98 -20.15
N GLU A 360 -11.20 5.67 -19.00
CA GLU A 360 -11.10 4.29 -18.50
C GLU A 360 -12.49 3.67 -18.24
N VAL A 361 -13.40 4.41 -17.58
CA VAL A 361 -14.79 3.97 -17.31
C VAL A 361 -15.58 3.76 -18.60
N LEU A 362 -15.57 4.75 -19.50
CA LEU A 362 -16.32 4.70 -20.76
C LEU A 362 -15.77 3.61 -21.70
N GLY A 363 -14.46 3.40 -21.73
CA GLY A 363 -13.82 2.34 -22.51
C GLY A 363 -14.21 0.95 -22.02
N CYS A 364 -14.20 0.74 -20.69
CA CYS A 364 -14.65 -0.50 -20.09
C CYS A 364 -16.15 -0.75 -20.34
N ALA A 365 -16.98 0.29 -20.23
CA ALA A 365 -18.41 0.20 -20.55
C ALA A 365 -18.63 -0.15 -22.03
N LEU A 366 -17.85 0.43 -22.94
CA LEU A 366 -17.95 0.14 -24.37
C LEU A 366 -17.60 -1.32 -24.65
N ASP A 367 -16.51 -1.83 -24.08
CA ASP A 367 -16.12 -3.24 -24.23
C ASP A 367 -17.16 -4.20 -23.65
N TRP A 368 -17.83 -3.83 -22.55
CA TRP A 368 -18.93 -4.61 -21.98
C TRP A 368 -20.15 -4.65 -22.92
N ILE A 369 -20.57 -3.50 -23.47
CA ILE A 369 -21.67 -3.44 -24.47
C ILE A 369 -21.31 -4.26 -25.71
N LEU A 370 -20.10 -4.10 -26.25
CA LEU A 370 -19.62 -4.84 -27.43
C LEU A 370 -19.56 -6.35 -27.20
N SER A 371 -19.41 -6.79 -25.94
CA SER A 371 -19.42 -8.19 -25.56
C SER A 371 -20.83 -8.75 -25.33
N GLY A 372 -21.88 -7.98 -25.61
CA GLY A 372 -23.28 -8.39 -25.48
C GLY A 372 -23.93 -8.01 -24.15
N GLY A 373 -23.31 -7.12 -23.36
CA GLY A 373 -23.90 -6.57 -22.14
C GLY A 373 -25.23 -5.88 -22.43
N GLN A 374 -26.26 -6.17 -21.63
CA GLN A 374 -27.59 -5.59 -21.78
C GLN A 374 -27.93 -4.67 -20.62
N VAL A 375 -28.39 -3.47 -20.94
CA VAL A 375 -28.85 -2.48 -19.95
C VAL A 375 -30.34 -2.65 -19.73
N VAL A 376 -30.72 -3.51 -18.77
CA VAL A 376 -32.11 -3.64 -18.33
C VAL A 376 -32.35 -2.68 -17.16
N ALA A 377 -32.40 -1.38 -17.46
CA ALA A 377 -32.59 -0.34 -16.46
C ALA A 377 -33.52 0.79 -16.95
N PRO A 378 -34.18 1.55 -16.05
CA PRO A 378 -34.93 2.76 -16.37
C PRO A 378 -34.07 3.80 -17.10
N ALA A 379 -34.67 4.69 -17.89
CA ALA A 379 -33.94 5.66 -18.73
C ALA A 379 -32.92 6.52 -17.94
N ALA A 380 -33.25 6.93 -16.71
CA ALA A 380 -32.35 7.70 -15.84
C ALA A 380 -31.06 6.93 -15.46
N GLN A 381 -31.10 5.60 -15.52
CA GLN A 381 -29.97 4.72 -15.27
C GLN A 381 -29.27 4.30 -16.58
N ARG A 382 -29.61 4.88 -17.73
CA ARG A 382 -28.94 4.58 -19.01
C ARG A 382 -27.86 5.59 -19.37
N VAL A 383 -27.46 6.45 -18.43
CA VAL A 383 -26.41 7.44 -18.64
C VAL A 383 -25.22 7.11 -17.74
N LEU A 384 -24.01 7.20 -18.29
CA LEU A 384 -22.74 7.03 -17.60
C LEU A 384 -21.83 8.21 -17.95
N LEU A 385 -21.46 9.04 -16.97
CA LEU A 385 -20.63 10.22 -17.17
C LEU A 385 -21.15 11.14 -18.29
N GLY A 386 -22.47 11.36 -18.32
CA GLY A 386 -23.15 12.18 -19.32
C GLY A 386 -23.23 11.57 -20.74
N SER A 387 -22.90 10.29 -20.90
CA SER A 387 -23.02 9.56 -22.17
C SER A 387 -24.07 8.45 -22.07
N ASP A 388 -24.88 8.27 -23.11
CA ASP A 388 -25.81 7.14 -23.17
C ASP A 388 -25.03 5.82 -23.15
N LEU A 389 -25.52 4.85 -22.36
CA LEU A 389 -24.93 3.53 -22.15
C LEU A 389 -25.27 2.59 -23.33
N ASP A 390 -24.98 3.06 -24.53
CA ASP A 390 -25.01 2.32 -25.78
C ASP A 390 -23.69 2.55 -26.55
N GLU A 391 -23.45 1.74 -27.59
CA GLU A 391 -22.20 1.81 -28.36
C GLU A 391 -21.92 3.21 -28.92
N ARG A 392 -22.97 3.94 -29.35
CA ARG A 392 -22.84 5.24 -29.99
C ARG A 392 -22.55 6.34 -28.97
N GLY A 393 -23.30 6.38 -27.87
CA GLY A 393 -23.15 7.33 -26.77
C GLY A 393 -21.78 7.21 -26.11
N LEU A 394 -21.35 5.98 -25.78
CA LEU A 394 -20.04 5.73 -25.18
C LEU A 394 -18.87 6.12 -26.09
N ARG A 395 -18.98 5.88 -27.40
CA ARG A 395 -18.00 6.33 -28.38
C ARG A 395 -17.89 7.86 -28.47
N PHE A 396 -19.01 8.57 -28.47
CA PHE A 396 -19.01 10.04 -28.39
C PHE A 396 -18.40 10.55 -27.09
N GLY A 397 -18.70 9.90 -25.97
CA GLY A 397 -18.08 10.19 -24.67
C GLY A 397 -16.56 10.05 -24.71
N LEU A 398 -16.07 8.92 -25.24
CA LEU A 398 -14.64 8.67 -25.42
C LEU A 398 -13.97 9.69 -26.34
N GLU A 399 -14.58 10.01 -27.48
CA GLU A 399 -14.07 11.06 -28.37
C GLU A 399 -13.95 12.40 -27.62
N ARG A 400 -14.99 12.79 -26.88
CA ARG A 400 -15.00 14.03 -26.10
C ARG A 400 -13.89 14.03 -25.04
N SER A 401 -13.73 12.96 -24.28
CA SER A 401 -12.69 12.87 -23.24
C SER A 401 -11.29 12.95 -23.85
N TYR A 402 -11.01 12.22 -24.94
CA TYR A 402 -9.71 12.31 -25.60
C TYR A 402 -9.42 13.68 -26.22
N ARG A 403 -10.42 14.36 -26.79
CA ARG A 403 -10.27 15.75 -27.26
C ARG A 403 -10.00 16.72 -26.12
N THR A 404 -10.61 16.53 -24.95
CA THR A 404 -10.31 17.33 -23.76
C THR A 404 -8.90 17.07 -23.26
N LEU A 405 -8.48 15.80 -23.16
CA LEU A 405 -7.10 15.44 -22.81
C LEU A 405 -6.09 16.07 -23.78
N ALA A 406 -6.35 16.05 -25.09
CA ALA A 406 -5.48 16.65 -26.09
C ALA A 406 -5.32 18.18 -25.90
N ARG A 407 -6.38 18.87 -25.46
CA ARG A 407 -6.32 20.30 -25.13
C ARG A 407 -5.50 20.59 -23.86
N LEU A 408 -5.54 19.67 -22.89
CA LEU A 408 -4.79 19.77 -21.64
C LEU A 408 -3.33 19.29 -21.76
N ALA A 409 -3.00 18.54 -22.81
CA ALA A 409 -1.67 18.02 -23.06
C ALA A 409 -0.62 19.14 -23.20
N ARG A 410 0.52 18.95 -22.53
CA ARG A 410 1.64 19.89 -22.51
C ARG A 410 2.58 19.71 -23.71
N GLY A 411 2.67 18.49 -24.25
CA GLY A 411 3.54 18.14 -25.37
C GLY A 411 2.80 18.00 -26.70
N GLY A 412 3.48 18.33 -27.81
CA GLY A 412 2.94 18.19 -29.16
C GLY A 412 2.67 16.73 -29.55
N GLU A 413 3.60 15.82 -29.24
CA GLU A 413 3.45 14.38 -29.51
C GLU A 413 2.29 13.77 -28.73
N GLU A 414 2.21 14.04 -27.42
CA GLU A 414 1.10 13.60 -26.56
C GLU A 414 -0.25 14.09 -27.11
N ARG A 415 -0.33 15.35 -27.54
CA ARG A 415 -1.54 15.92 -28.15
C ARG A 415 -1.92 15.19 -29.44
N ILE A 416 -0.96 14.93 -30.32
CA ILE A 416 -1.20 14.21 -31.59
C ILE A 416 -1.75 12.81 -31.29
N ASP A 417 -1.09 12.08 -30.39
CA ASP A 417 -1.51 10.74 -29.98
C ASP A 417 -2.94 10.73 -29.45
N LEU A 418 -3.30 11.68 -28.57
CA LEU A 418 -4.65 11.81 -28.00
C LEU A 418 -5.70 12.16 -29.05
N VAL A 419 -5.39 13.03 -30.02
CA VAL A 419 -6.29 13.34 -31.14
C VAL A 419 -6.50 12.11 -32.03
N GLU A 420 -5.44 11.35 -32.29
CA GLU A 420 -5.57 10.10 -33.02
C GLU A 420 -6.41 9.08 -32.28
N ARG A 421 -6.32 8.99 -30.94
CA ARG A 421 -7.23 8.16 -30.13
C ARG A 421 -8.68 8.63 -30.27
N ALA A 422 -8.93 9.94 -30.14
CA ALA A 422 -10.27 10.50 -30.29
C ALA A 422 -10.90 10.13 -31.65
N ASN A 423 -10.12 10.22 -32.73
CA ASN A 423 -10.59 9.92 -34.07
C ASN A 423 -10.95 8.44 -34.26
N ARG A 424 -10.32 7.50 -33.54
CA ARG A 424 -10.66 6.07 -33.59
C ARG A 424 -12.03 5.76 -32.99
N TYR A 425 -12.45 6.52 -31.97
CA TYR A 425 -13.75 6.34 -31.33
C TYR A 425 -14.88 7.12 -32.01
N ARG A 426 -14.57 7.98 -32.98
CA ARG A 426 -15.57 8.79 -33.68
C ARG A 426 -16.65 7.90 -34.35
N PRO A 427 -17.93 8.01 -33.97
CA PRO A 427 -19.01 7.28 -34.62
C PRO A 427 -19.14 7.69 -36.09
N ARG A 428 -19.40 6.73 -36.98
CA ARG A 428 -19.76 7.03 -38.37
C ARG A 428 -21.15 7.66 -38.40
N THR A 429 -21.22 8.98 -38.57
CA THR A 429 -22.45 9.67 -38.94
C THR A 429 -22.59 9.60 -40.45
N TRP A 430 -23.55 8.83 -40.95
CA TRP A 430 -23.99 8.94 -42.34
C TRP A 430 -24.60 10.33 -42.50
N VAL A 431 -24.01 11.16 -43.37
CA VAL A 431 -24.55 12.44 -43.81
C VAL A 431 -25.19 12.23 -45.16
#